data_AF-A0A522TJ88-F1
#
_entry.id   AF-A0A522TJ88-F1
#
_cell.length_a   1.000
_cell.length_b   1.000
_cell.length_c   1.000
_cell.angle_alpha   90.00
_cell.angle_beta   90.00
_cell.angle_gamma   90.00
#
_symmetry.space_group_name_H-M   'P 1'
#
loop_
_entity.id
_entity.type
_entity.pdbx_description
1 polymer ?
#
loop_
_entity_poly.entity_id
_entity_poly.type
_entity_poly.pdbx_seq_one_letter_code
_entity_poly.pdbx_strand_id
1 'polypeptide(L)'
;MSRRSFVFRVNKHGSGTRNFDQDETIVKDPQRAAKLAAEASGILAWCVRGALAYQRDGLDLPASVRQARDDYKGDMDVLSEWLDECCEIGPDYVESNTRLWRSWEFWAQGSGMLRMVPSGKTLGRRLTARGFNPVRDVSGLRGRGLQGVRVRPAEGLR
;
A
#
# COMPACT_ATOMS: atom_id res chain seq x y z
N MET A 1 2.20 -36.11 -24.83
CA MET A 1 3.01 -34.90 -24.55
C MET A 1 2.25 -34.02 -23.57
N SER A 2 2.57 -34.13 -22.27
CA SER A 2 1.85 -33.43 -21.19
C SER A 2 2.72 -32.29 -20.66
N ARG A 3 2.30 -31.04 -20.89
CA ARG A 3 2.95 -29.84 -20.33
C ARG A 3 2.40 -29.62 -18.93
N ARG A 4 3.16 -29.99 -17.91
CA ARG A 4 2.89 -29.59 -16.52
C ARG A 4 3.30 -28.13 -16.35
N SER A 5 2.32 -27.23 -16.25
CA SER A 5 2.52 -25.84 -15.83
C SER A 5 3.02 -25.81 -14.38
N PHE A 6 4.26 -25.38 -14.19
CA PHE A 6 4.82 -25.09 -12.87
C PHE A 6 4.27 -23.73 -12.42
N VAL A 7 3.23 -23.75 -11.60
CA VAL A 7 2.70 -22.53 -10.96
C VAL A 7 3.61 -22.20 -9.78
N PHE A 8 4.40 -21.13 -9.91
CA PHE A 8 5.22 -20.60 -8.83
C PHE A 8 4.30 -19.93 -7.79
N ARG A 9 3.96 -20.65 -6.72
CA ARG A 9 3.20 -20.12 -5.59
C ARG A 9 4.16 -19.39 -4.65
N VAL A 10 4.23 -18.06 -4.76
CA VAL A 10 4.99 -17.24 -3.80
C VAL A 10 4.17 -17.13 -2.52
N ASN A 11 4.58 -17.85 -1.49
CA ASN A 11 4.02 -17.75 -0.14
C ASN A 11 4.47 -16.42 0.49
N LYS A 12 3.58 -15.43 0.58
CA LYS A 12 3.77 -14.21 1.37
C LYS A 12 3.56 -14.53 2.85
N HIS A 13 4.59 -14.97 3.58
CA HIS A 13 4.66 -14.78 5.04
C HIS A 13 6.13 -14.75 5.48
N GLY A 14 6.57 -13.61 6.01
CA GLY A 14 7.92 -13.45 6.57
C GLY A 14 8.44 -12.02 6.43
N SER A 15 7.96 -11.11 7.27
CA SER A 15 8.68 -9.87 7.57
C SER A 15 9.90 -10.24 8.40
N GLY A 16 10.96 -10.70 7.74
CA GLY A 16 12.26 -10.94 8.33
C GLY A 16 13.29 -10.35 7.38
N THR A 17 13.75 -9.14 7.65
CA THR A 17 14.98 -8.64 7.01
C THR A 17 16.09 -9.59 7.41
N ARG A 18 16.47 -10.50 6.51
CA ARG A 18 17.59 -11.41 6.72
C ARG A 18 18.82 -10.56 6.98
N ASN A 19 19.31 -10.57 8.22
CA ASN A 19 20.52 -9.87 8.59
C ASN A 19 21.71 -10.78 8.27
N PHE A 20 22.32 -10.58 7.10
CA PHE A 20 23.47 -11.35 6.63
C PHE A 20 24.71 -11.18 7.53
N ASP A 21 24.72 -10.19 8.42
CA ASP A 21 25.81 -10.04 9.37
C ASP A 21 25.73 -10.96 10.57
N GLN A 22 24.53 -11.36 10.97
CA GLN A 22 24.24 -12.25 12.10
C GLN A 22 23.85 -13.67 11.66
N ASP A 23 23.94 -13.97 10.38
CA ASP A 23 23.58 -15.28 9.83
C ASP A 23 24.73 -16.27 9.98
N GLU A 24 24.66 -17.10 11.01
CA GLU A 24 25.65 -18.13 11.35
C GLU A 24 25.80 -19.23 10.27
N THR A 25 24.83 -19.32 9.33
CA THR A 25 24.90 -20.28 8.21
C THR A 25 25.78 -19.79 7.06
N ILE A 26 26.26 -18.54 7.10
CA ILE A 26 27.05 -17.92 6.04
C ILE A 26 28.50 -17.73 6.49
N VAL A 27 29.41 -18.48 5.87
CA VAL A 27 30.86 -18.26 6.03
C VAL A 27 31.28 -17.06 5.18
N LYS A 28 31.77 -15.99 5.83
CA LYS A 28 32.25 -14.78 5.16
C LYS A 28 33.67 -14.98 4.62
N ASP A 29 33.91 -14.66 3.35
CA ASP A 29 35.26 -14.63 2.78
C ASP A 29 36.08 -13.47 3.41
N PRO A 30 37.16 -13.75 4.17
CA PRO A 30 37.97 -12.70 4.80
C PRO A 30 38.76 -11.87 3.77
N GLN A 31 39.01 -12.41 2.57
CA GLN A 31 39.73 -11.71 1.50
C GLN A 31 38.80 -10.93 0.56
N ARG A 32 37.49 -10.86 0.85
CA ARG A 32 36.51 -10.19 -0.02
C ARG A 32 36.88 -8.75 -0.37
N ALA A 33 37.46 -8.00 0.56
CA ALA A 33 37.83 -6.61 0.34
C ALA A 33 38.94 -6.49 -0.71
N ALA A 34 39.98 -7.33 -0.62
CA ALA A 34 41.07 -7.36 -1.58
C ALA A 34 40.60 -7.81 -2.96
N LYS A 35 39.72 -8.83 -3.02
CA LYS A 35 39.13 -9.31 -4.28
C LYS A 35 38.24 -8.24 -4.95
N LEU A 36 37.40 -7.55 -4.18
CA LEU A 36 36.59 -6.45 -4.70
C LEU A 36 37.44 -5.27 -5.20
N ALA A 37 38.53 -4.95 -4.50
CA ALA A 37 39.46 -3.91 -4.93
C ALA A 37 40.15 -4.26 -6.25
N ALA A 38 40.53 -5.53 -6.44
CA ALA A 38 41.10 -6.01 -7.70
C ALA A 38 40.11 -5.90 -8.87
N GLU A 39 38.81 -6.07 -8.62
CA GLU A 39 37.74 -5.97 -9.62
C GLU A 39 37.15 -4.55 -9.76
N ALA A 40 37.71 -3.54 -9.08
CA ALA A 40 37.11 -2.21 -8.98
C ALA A 40 36.87 -1.54 -10.35
N SER A 41 37.80 -1.69 -11.29
CA SER A 41 37.65 -1.17 -12.66
C SER A 41 36.50 -1.85 -13.42
N GLY A 42 36.33 -3.16 -13.23
CA GLY A 42 35.23 -3.94 -13.82
C GLY A 42 33.87 -3.54 -13.24
N ILE A 43 33.79 -3.33 -11.92
CA ILE A 43 32.61 -2.82 -11.23
C ILE A 43 32.25 -1.43 -11.75
N LEU A 44 33.23 -0.53 -11.85
CA LEU A 44 33.00 0.82 -12.36
C LEU A 44 32.50 0.80 -13.82
N ALA A 45 33.12 -0.02 -14.68
CA ALA A 45 32.68 -0.20 -16.06
C ALA A 45 31.25 -0.78 -16.15
N TRP A 46 30.85 -1.65 -15.21
CA TRP A 46 29.47 -2.14 -15.11
C TRP A 46 28.50 -1.04 -14.68
N CYS A 47 28.86 -0.22 -13.67
CA CYS A 47 28.06 0.93 -13.25
C CYS A 47 27.86 1.96 -14.38
N VAL A 48 28.93 2.30 -15.11
CA VAL A 48 28.85 3.24 -16.25
C VAL A 48 27.94 2.69 -17.35
N ARG A 49 28.07 1.41 -17.70
CA ARG A 49 27.17 0.76 -18.68
C ARG A 49 25.71 0.78 -18.21
N GLY A 50 25.47 0.50 -16.93
CA GLY A 50 24.15 0.58 -16.31
C GLY A 50 23.57 2.00 -16.38
N ALA A 51 24.37 3.02 -16.07
CA ALA A 51 23.95 4.42 -16.13
C ALA A 51 23.59 4.86 -17.56
N LEU A 52 24.37 4.45 -18.56
CA LEU A 52 24.07 4.72 -19.97
C LEU A 52 22.79 4.02 -20.44
N ALA A 53 22.59 2.75 -20.05
CA ALA A 53 21.37 2.01 -20.36
C ALA A 53 20.14 2.67 -19.70
N TYR A 54 20.26 3.08 -18.44
CA TYR A 54 19.20 3.81 -17.73
C TYR A 54 18.87 5.16 -18.38
N GLN A 55 19.89 5.91 -18.80
CA GLN A 55 19.67 7.18 -19.49
C GLN A 55 18.90 7.00 -20.81
N ARG A 56 19.18 5.91 -21.55
CA ARG A 56 18.54 5.61 -22.83
C ARG A 56 17.13 5.06 -22.68
N ASP A 57 16.96 4.07 -21.80
CA ASP A 57 15.75 3.22 -21.75
C ASP A 57 14.87 3.49 -20.53
N GLY A 58 15.38 4.23 -19.53
CA GLY A 58 14.74 4.36 -18.22
C GLY A 58 14.75 3.06 -17.42
N LEU A 59 13.93 3.00 -16.37
CA LEU A 59 13.64 1.77 -15.63
C LEU A 59 12.27 1.27 -16.07
N ASP A 60 12.20 0.09 -16.70
CA ASP A 60 10.92 -0.59 -16.84
C ASP A 60 10.56 -1.32 -15.54
N LEU A 61 9.44 -0.91 -14.94
CA LEU A 61 8.97 -1.50 -13.69
C LEU A 61 8.46 -2.92 -13.94
N PRO A 62 8.93 -3.93 -13.19
CA PRO A 62 8.39 -5.28 -13.33
C PRO A 62 6.86 -5.32 -13.19
N ALA A 63 6.21 -6.26 -13.90
CA ALA A 63 4.76 -6.38 -13.90
C ALA A 63 4.15 -6.50 -12.48
N SER A 64 4.87 -7.12 -11.54
CA SER A 64 4.47 -7.20 -10.13
C SER A 64 4.42 -5.85 -9.42
N VAL A 65 5.31 -4.92 -9.78
CA VAL A 65 5.34 -3.55 -9.23
C VAL A 65 4.28 -2.69 -9.92
N ARG A 66 4.05 -2.88 -11.23
CA ARG A 66 2.94 -2.23 -11.96
C ARG A 66 1.59 -2.62 -11.38
N GLN A 67 1.33 -3.91 -11.17
CA GLN A 67 0.08 -4.39 -10.58
C GLN A 67 -0.14 -3.82 -9.18
N ALA A 68 0.90 -3.80 -8.33
CA ALA A 68 0.80 -3.20 -7.00
C ALA A 68 0.48 -1.69 -7.05
N ARG A 69 0.97 -0.98 -8.08
CA ARG A 69 0.67 0.44 -8.31
C ARG A 69 -0.75 0.64 -8.84
N ASP A 70 -1.23 -0.22 -9.73
CA ASP A 70 -2.54 -0.09 -10.37
C ASP A 70 -3.68 -0.49 -9.42
N ASP A 71 -3.49 -1.54 -8.60
CA ASP A 71 -4.40 -1.91 -7.52
C ASP A 71 -4.54 -0.76 -6.51
N TYR A 72 -3.43 -0.06 -6.22
CA TYR A 72 -3.46 1.13 -5.37
C TYR A 72 -4.24 2.27 -6.05
N LYS A 73 -4.05 2.53 -7.35
CA LYS A 73 -4.76 3.63 -8.03
C LYS A 73 -6.27 3.42 -8.15
N GLY A 74 -6.73 2.24 -8.57
CA GLY A 74 -8.17 1.97 -8.70
C GLY A 74 -8.91 1.99 -7.35
N ASP A 75 -8.25 1.46 -6.30
CA ASP A 75 -8.73 1.59 -4.92
C ASP A 75 -8.68 3.04 -4.41
N MET A 76 -7.81 3.88 -5.01
CA MET A 76 -7.67 5.27 -4.63
C MET A 76 -8.79 6.13 -5.22
N ASP A 77 -9.19 5.87 -6.46
CA ASP A 77 -10.24 6.61 -7.15
C ASP A 77 -11.61 6.39 -6.50
N VAL A 78 -12.00 5.13 -6.25
CA VAL A 78 -13.32 4.79 -5.69
C VAL A 78 -13.57 5.37 -4.28
N LEU A 79 -12.52 5.39 -3.46
CA LEU A 79 -12.62 5.96 -2.11
C LEU A 79 -12.59 7.49 -2.14
N SER A 80 -11.96 8.09 -3.15
CA SER A 80 -11.99 9.55 -3.31
C SER A 80 -13.39 10.00 -3.74
N GLU A 81 -14.00 9.29 -4.69
CA GLU A 81 -15.39 9.54 -5.12
C GLU A 81 -16.38 9.46 -3.95
N TRP A 82 -16.30 8.40 -3.14
CA TRP A 82 -17.10 8.29 -1.93
C TRP A 82 -16.83 9.40 -0.90
N LEU A 83 -15.57 9.79 -0.71
CA LEU A 83 -15.21 10.87 0.22
C LEU A 83 -15.79 12.21 -0.24
N ASP A 84 -15.77 12.49 -1.54
CA ASP A 84 -16.29 13.72 -2.12
C ASP A 84 -17.82 13.80 -2.06
N GLU A 85 -18.49 12.67 -2.30
CA GLU A 85 -19.97 12.62 -2.33
C GLU A 85 -20.59 12.50 -0.94
N CYS A 86 -20.05 11.64 -0.08
CA CYS A 86 -20.69 11.23 1.17
C CYS A 86 -20.03 11.81 2.42
N CYS A 87 -18.83 12.38 2.31
CA CYS A 87 -18.08 12.86 3.45
C CYS A 87 -17.77 14.36 3.35
N GLU A 88 -17.29 14.89 4.47
CA GLU A 88 -16.67 16.21 4.60
C GLU A 88 -15.31 16.02 5.25
N ILE A 89 -14.29 16.70 4.73
CA ILE A 89 -12.91 16.61 5.19
C ILE A 89 -12.56 17.92 5.91
N GLY A 90 -11.99 17.81 7.10
CA GLY A 90 -11.64 18.97 7.92
C GLY A 90 -10.92 18.57 9.21
N PRO A 91 -9.98 19.39 9.70
CA PRO A 91 -9.10 19.03 10.84
C PRO A 91 -9.87 18.77 12.14
N ASP A 92 -11.02 19.44 12.31
CA ASP A 92 -11.86 19.34 13.50
C ASP A 92 -12.94 18.25 13.37
N TYR A 93 -13.02 17.57 12.22
CA TYR A 93 -14.02 16.54 12.00
C TYR A 93 -13.57 15.20 12.58
N VAL A 94 -14.52 14.54 13.24
CA VAL A 94 -14.33 13.22 13.82
C VAL A 94 -15.57 12.39 13.51
N GLU A 95 -15.35 11.15 13.10
CA GLU A 95 -16.45 10.22 12.86
C GLU A 95 -16.08 8.78 13.24
N SER A 96 -17.10 8.02 13.62
CA SER A 96 -16.95 6.62 14.03
C SER A 96 -16.65 5.71 12.85
N ASN A 97 -15.81 4.70 13.11
CA ASN A 97 -15.54 3.66 12.11
C ASN A 97 -16.84 2.96 11.66
N THR A 98 -17.82 2.85 12.56
CA THR A 98 -19.13 2.28 12.28
C THR A 98 -19.93 3.14 11.31
N ARG A 99 -19.98 4.47 11.49
CA ARG A 99 -20.70 5.36 10.56
C ARG A 99 -20.00 5.46 9.21
N LEU A 100 -18.68 5.55 9.20
CA LEU A 100 -17.90 5.54 7.95
C LEU A 100 -18.16 4.25 7.17
N TRP A 101 -18.16 3.09 7.83
CA TRP A 101 -18.47 1.82 7.18
C TRP A 101 -19.90 1.78 6.62
N ARG A 102 -20.91 2.23 7.38
CA ARG A 102 -22.30 2.25 6.91
C ARG A 102 -22.49 3.18 5.71
N SER A 103 -21.86 4.36 5.74
CA SER A 103 -21.89 5.30 4.63
C SER A 103 -21.25 4.71 3.38
N TRP A 104 -20.07 4.09 3.51
CA TRP A 104 -19.41 3.39 2.41
C TRP A 104 -20.27 2.25 1.87
N GLU A 105 -20.80 1.39 2.74
CA GLU A 105 -21.60 0.23 2.34
C GLU A 105 -22.84 0.65 1.55
N PHE A 106 -23.55 1.68 2.02
CA PHE A 106 -24.72 2.21 1.33
C PHE A 106 -24.37 2.76 -0.06
N TRP A 107 -23.35 3.62 -0.14
CA TRP A 107 -22.91 4.21 -1.40
C TRP A 107 -22.39 3.16 -2.38
N ALA A 108 -21.52 2.26 -1.91
CA ALA A 108 -20.90 1.23 -2.74
C ALA A 108 -21.88 0.14 -3.19
N GLN A 109 -22.98 -0.09 -2.46
CA GLN A 109 -24.08 -0.93 -2.94
C GLN A 109 -24.81 -0.29 -4.13
N GLY A 110 -25.09 1.02 -4.07
CA GLY A 110 -25.72 1.77 -5.16
C GLY A 110 -24.87 1.82 -6.43
N SER A 111 -23.54 1.93 -6.28
CA SER A 111 -22.60 2.04 -7.41
C SER A 111 -22.03 0.70 -7.89
N GLY A 112 -22.40 -0.44 -7.27
CA GLY A 112 -21.87 -1.76 -7.63
C GLY A 112 -20.39 -1.98 -7.23
N MET A 113 -19.88 -1.17 -6.32
CA MET A 113 -18.46 -1.10 -5.92
C MET A 113 -18.15 -1.76 -4.58
N LEU A 114 -19.13 -2.39 -3.93
CA LEU A 114 -18.98 -2.98 -2.59
C LEU A 114 -17.79 -3.95 -2.48
N ARG A 115 -17.44 -4.66 -3.56
CA ARG A 115 -16.30 -5.59 -3.61
C ARG A 115 -14.92 -4.91 -3.48
N MET A 116 -14.82 -3.60 -3.74
CA MET A 116 -13.54 -2.87 -3.73
C MET A 116 -12.98 -2.68 -2.32
N VAL A 117 -13.87 -2.51 -1.33
CA VAL A 117 -13.50 -2.46 0.08
C VAL A 117 -14.36 -3.46 0.85
N PRO A 118 -13.84 -4.67 1.11
CA PRO A 118 -14.64 -5.80 1.59
C PRO A 118 -15.00 -5.73 3.09
N SER A 119 -14.41 -4.81 3.86
CA SER A 119 -14.72 -4.70 5.29
C SER A 119 -14.34 -3.34 5.87
N GLY A 120 -14.99 -2.97 6.99
CA GLY A 120 -14.69 -1.75 7.73
C GLY A 120 -13.24 -1.68 8.25
N LYS A 121 -12.60 -2.82 8.51
CA LYS A 121 -11.18 -2.87 8.87
C LYS A 121 -10.30 -2.45 7.69
N THR A 122 -10.62 -2.90 6.48
CA THR A 122 -9.92 -2.51 5.26
C THR A 122 -10.14 -1.04 4.96
N LEU A 123 -11.38 -0.55 5.10
CA LEU A 123 -11.72 0.86 4.96
C LEU A 123 -10.88 1.73 5.91
N GLY A 124 -10.89 1.42 7.20
CA GLY A 124 -10.12 2.18 8.21
C GLY A 124 -8.62 2.21 7.89
N ARG A 125 -8.02 1.07 7.52
CA ARG A 125 -6.61 1.02 7.11
C ARG A 125 -6.33 1.91 5.89
N ARG A 126 -7.21 1.89 4.89
CA ARG A 126 -7.05 2.68 3.65
C ARG A 126 -7.23 4.17 3.91
N LEU A 127 -8.10 4.55 4.84
CA LEU A 127 -8.26 5.95 5.27
C LEU A 127 -7.05 6.41 6.09
N THR A 128 -6.52 5.60 7.00
CA THR A 128 -5.29 5.94 7.72
C THR A 128 -4.09 6.12 6.77
N ALA A 129 -3.99 5.29 5.73
CA ALA A 129 -2.96 5.45 4.69
C ALA A 129 -3.08 6.76 3.89
N ARG A 130 -4.23 7.44 3.94
CA ARG A 130 -4.48 8.76 3.33
C ARG A 130 -4.26 9.93 4.29
N GLY A 131 -3.86 9.68 5.53
CA GLY A 131 -3.59 10.72 6.52
C GLY A 131 -4.73 11.00 7.50
N PHE A 132 -5.80 10.20 7.50
CA PHE A 132 -6.84 10.28 8.53
C PHE A 132 -6.36 9.61 9.83
N ASN A 133 -6.32 10.35 10.92
CA ASN A 133 -5.71 9.89 12.16
C ASN A 133 -6.69 9.05 12.99
N PRO A 134 -6.33 7.84 13.45
CA PRO A 134 -7.18 7.05 14.32
C PRO A 134 -7.31 7.70 15.69
N VAL A 135 -8.55 7.79 16.17
CA VAL A 135 -8.88 8.36 17.47
C VAL A 135 -9.76 7.42 18.28
N ARG A 136 -9.78 7.62 19.60
CA ARG A 136 -10.56 6.81 20.53
C ARG A 136 -11.13 7.67 21.64
N ASP A 137 -12.43 7.51 21.91
CA ASP A 137 -13.12 8.15 23.03
C ASP A 137 -12.95 9.69 23.07
N VAL A 138 -12.97 10.35 21.89
CA VAL A 138 -12.80 11.81 21.71
C VAL A 138 -14.03 12.48 21.11
N SER A 139 -14.19 13.80 21.29
CA SER A 139 -15.20 14.62 20.60
C SER A 139 -16.64 14.07 20.72
N GLY A 140 -17.00 13.51 21.88
CA GLY A 140 -18.33 12.91 22.12
C GLY A 140 -18.52 11.51 21.51
N LEU A 141 -17.53 11.00 20.79
CA LEU A 141 -17.51 9.64 20.26
C LEU A 141 -17.17 8.65 21.37
N ARG A 142 -17.94 7.57 21.49
CA ARG A 142 -17.58 6.39 22.29
C ARG A 142 -17.04 5.30 21.37
N GLY A 143 -15.81 4.83 21.62
CA GLY A 143 -15.15 3.81 20.81
C GLY A 143 -14.13 4.37 19.83
N ARG A 144 -13.96 3.68 18.69
CA ARG A 144 -12.92 3.99 17.68
C ARG A 144 -13.49 4.81 16.52
N GLY A 145 -12.72 5.80 16.08
CA GLY A 145 -13.05 6.65 14.94
C GLY A 145 -11.81 7.13 14.20
N LEU A 146 -12.04 8.02 13.25
CA LEU A 146 -11.01 8.75 12.52
C LEU A 146 -11.22 10.26 12.67
N GLN A 147 -10.14 11.00 12.82
CA GLN A 147 -10.08 12.45 12.73
C GLN A 147 -9.71 12.89 11.32
N GLY A 148 -10.21 14.05 10.91
CA GLY A 148 -10.00 14.63 9.59
C GLY A 148 -11.20 14.43 8.66
N VAL A 149 -12.21 13.66 9.07
CA VAL A 149 -13.35 13.27 8.23
C VAL A 149 -14.63 13.10 9.04
N ARG A 150 -15.77 13.48 8.45
CA ARG A 150 -17.10 13.11 8.92
C ARG A 150 -18.03 12.74 7.78
N VAL A 151 -19.05 11.92 8.05
CA VAL A 151 -20.11 11.64 7.08
C VAL A 151 -21.00 12.87 6.98
N ARG A 152 -21.36 13.27 5.76
CA ARG A 152 -22.26 14.40 5.51
C ARG A 152 -23.59 14.15 6.22
N PRO A 153 -24.16 15.12 6.94
CA PRO A 153 -25.48 14.97 7.52
C PRO A 153 -26.49 14.73 6.39
N ALA A 154 -27.37 13.73 6.57
CA ALA A 154 -28.53 13.58 5.71
C ALA A 154 -29.44 14.78 5.96
N GLU A 155 -29.31 15.83 5.15
CA GLU A 155 -30.21 16.97 5.21
C GLU A 155 -31.64 16.49 4.91
N GLY A 156 -32.56 16.94 5.75
CA GLY A 156 -33.88 16.33 5.94
C GLY A 156 -34.73 16.26 4.68
N LEU A 157 -35.20 15.06 4.38
CA LEU A 157 -36.53 14.89 3.81
C LEU A 157 -37.53 15.26 4.92
N ARG A 158 -38.02 16.50 4.89
CA ARG A 158 -39.30 16.87 5.52
C ARG A 158 -40.39 16.77 4.48
#